data_AF-A0A5M8Q179-F1
#
_entry.id   AF-A0A5M8Q179-F1
#
_cell.length_a   1.000
_cell.length_b   1.000
_cell.length_c   1.000
_cell.angle_alpha   90.00
_cell.angle_beta   90.00
_cell.angle_gamma   90.00
#
_symmetry.space_group_name_H-M   'P 1'
#
loop_
_entity.id
_entity.type
_entity.pdbx_description
1 polymer ?
#
loop_
_entity_poly.entity_id
_entity_poly.type
_entity_poly.pdbx_seq_one_letter_code
_entity_poly.pdbx_strand_id
1 'polypeptide(L)'
;MLPSLRTVLGATAALASIATAQTTPINPQLVGTWSTKSHQVFTGPSFYDPVNEKMFEPSHTGFSYSFTADGFYEEAYYRAISNPTSPQCPSGIMQWQHGTYAQAPNGSLQLTPFAVDGRQLLSTPCSYQNAIYTRYNQSEHFMRYTVYTDPYHNVLRLDLYRFDGSPLNPMYIAYSPPQMLPTQTLNPTSAAATGGAKATGKSRSKRGVFAAYDGPMNKKVVGKRDGAINADKWWWVGVGMTAIGGVGYFCF
;
A
#
# COMPACT_ATOMS: atom_id res chain seq x y z
N MET A 1 54.52 -37.88 -56.52
CA MET A 1 53.04 -37.91 -56.59
C MET A 1 52.50 -37.42 -55.25
N LEU A 2 51.71 -36.33 -55.25
CA LEU A 2 51.02 -35.69 -54.10
C LEU A 2 49.95 -36.63 -53.47
N PRO A 3 49.31 -36.32 -52.31
CA PRO A 3 49.25 -35.03 -51.56
C PRO A 3 49.49 -35.15 -50.02
N SER A 4 50.05 -34.12 -49.36
CA SER A 4 49.36 -33.08 -48.57
C SER A 4 48.56 -33.56 -47.35
N LEU A 5 49.15 -33.43 -46.16
CA LEU A 5 48.41 -33.33 -44.90
C LEU A 5 48.43 -31.87 -44.44
N ARG A 6 47.35 -31.14 -44.74
CA ARG A 6 46.98 -29.90 -44.06
C ARG A 6 46.02 -30.29 -42.94
N THR A 7 46.46 -30.25 -41.68
CA THR A 7 45.55 -30.38 -40.54
C THR A 7 45.22 -28.99 -40.03
N VAL A 8 43.92 -28.71 -40.06
CA VAL A 8 43.25 -27.43 -39.88
C VAL A 8 43.33 -26.97 -38.41
N LEU A 9 43.88 -25.78 -38.19
CA LEU A 9 43.65 -25.01 -36.95
C LEU A 9 42.26 -24.37 -37.06
N GLY A 10 41.27 -24.91 -36.35
CA GLY A 10 39.93 -24.35 -36.26
C GLY A 10 39.60 -24.02 -34.80
N ALA A 11 40.06 -22.86 -34.33
CA ALA A 11 39.63 -22.31 -33.05
C ALA A 11 38.38 -21.44 -33.27
N THR A 12 37.20 -22.05 -33.23
CA THR A 12 35.93 -21.32 -33.14
C THR A 12 35.67 -20.96 -31.68
N ALA A 13 36.13 -19.78 -31.26
CA ALA A 13 35.71 -19.17 -30.00
C ALA A 13 34.32 -18.54 -30.20
N ALA A 14 33.27 -19.25 -29.79
CA ALA A 14 31.93 -18.68 -29.70
C ALA A 14 31.88 -17.71 -28.51
N LEU A 15 31.83 -16.41 -28.80
CA LEU A 15 31.51 -15.37 -27.81
C LEU A 15 30.03 -15.54 -27.40
N ALA A 16 29.81 -16.16 -26.24
CA ALA A 16 28.53 -16.12 -25.56
C ALA A 16 28.33 -14.72 -24.98
N SER A 17 27.59 -13.87 -25.71
CA SER A 17 27.10 -12.60 -25.18
C SER A 17 26.09 -12.90 -24.07
N ILE A 18 26.53 -12.84 -22.82
CA ILE A 18 25.63 -12.86 -21.67
C ILE A 18 24.87 -11.52 -21.71
N ALA A 19 23.64 -11.55 -22.21
CA ALA A 19 22.73 -10.41 -22.12
C ALA A 19 22.34 -10.23 -20.65
N THR A 20 23.07 -9.37 -19.94
CA THR A 20 22.58 -8.81 -18.68
C THR A 20 21.37 -7.94 -19.02
N ALA A 21 20.21 -8.24 -18.45
CA ALA A 21 19.07 -7.34 -18.50
C ALA A 21 19.54 -5.99 -17.90
N GLN A 22 19.66 -4.97 -18.74
CA GLN A 22 20.07 -3.63 -18.30
C GLN A 22 18.95 -3.08 -17.43
N THR A 23 19.09 -3.19 -16.11
CA THR A 23 18.26 -2.41 -15.18
C THR A 23 18.69 -0.96 -15.35
N THR A 24 17.88 -0.17 -16.05
CA THR A 24 18.10 1.28 -16.09
C THR A 24 18.07 1.81 -14.66
N PRO A 25 18.99 2.70 -14.29
CA PRO A 25 18.99 3.30 -12.96
C PRO A 25 17.64 3.97 -12.71
N ILE A 26 17.02 3.63 -11.57
CA ILE A 26 15.74 4.19 -11.15
C ILE A 26 15.91 5.69 -10.92
N ASN A 27 14.99 6.49 -11.48
CA ASN A 27 14.97 7.92 -11.22
C ASN A 27 14.72 8.19 -9.72
N PRO A 28 15.68 8.79 -8.99
CA PRO A 28 15.53 9.03 -7.55
C PRO A 28 14.38 9.98 -7.23
N GLN A 29 13.96 10.83 -8.17
CA GLN A 29 12.84 11.74 -7.98
C GLN A 29 11.49 11.02 -7.98
N LEU A 30 11.40 9.79 -8.50
CA LEU A 30 10.16 8.99 -8.48
C LEU A 30 9.94 8.34 -7.10
N VAL A 31 11.01 8.15 -6.33
CA VAL A 31 10.97 7.46 -5.03
C VAL A 31 10.19 8.28 -4.02
N GLY A 32 9.17 7.67 -3.42
CA GLY A 32 8.25 8.32 -2.49
C GLY A 32 6.82 7.81 -2.63
N THR A 33 5.95 8.28 -1.75
CA THR A 33 4.50 8.06 -1.81
C THR A 33 3.84 9.25 -2.47
N TRP A 34 3.08 8.99 -3.52
CA TRP A 34 2.34 9.96 -4.31
C TRP A 34 0.86 9.74 -4.07
N SER A 35 0.11 10.81 -3.84
CA SER A 35 -1.34 10.76 -3.65
C SER A 35 -2.02 11.81 -4.52
N THR A 36 -3.20 11.48 -5.05
CA THR A 36 -4.06 12.46 -5.75
C THR A 36 -4.51 13.59 -4.82
N LYS A 37 -5.00 14.70 -5.41
CA LYS A 37 -5.37 15.95 -4.70
C LYS A 37 -6.26 15.79 -3.45
N SER A 38 -7.09 14.74 -3.36
CA SER A 38 -7.90 14.52 -2.15
C SER A 38 -7.03 14.31 -0.91
N HIS A 39 -5.81 13.77 -1.07
CA HIS A 39 -4.85 13.54 0.01
C HIS A 39 -5.46 12.72 1.16
N GLN A 40 -6.33 11.77 0.81
CA GLN A 40 -6.97 10.84 1.76
C GLN A 40 -6.62 9.38 1.50
N VAL A 41 -6.20 9.05 0.27
CA VAL A 41 -5.79 7.70 -0.09
C VAL A 41 -4.27 7.63 -0.04
N PHE A 42 -3.75 6.71 0.77
CA PHE A 42 -2.32 6.46 0.91
C PHE A 42 -2.07 4.96 0.90
N THR A 43 -0.92 4.56 0.39
CA THR A 43 -0.43 3.19 0.54
C THR A 43 0.02 2.90 1.97
N GLY A 44 0.18 1.62 2.29
CA GLY A 44 0.67 1.10 3.55
C GLY A 44 -0.44 0.59 4.49
N PRO A 45 -0.09 0.42 5.78
CA PRO A 45 -0.99 -0.17 6.78
C PRO A 45 -2.30 0.60 6.99
N SER A 46 -2.35 1.89 6.64
CA SER A 46 -3.55 2.71 6.74
C SER A 46 -4.62 2.35 5.70
N PHE A 47 -4.28 1.60 4.66
CA PHE A 47 -5.20 1.22 3.59
C PHE A 47 -5.48 -0.28 3.55
N TYR A 48 -4.48 -1.11 3.81
CA TYR A 48 -4.63 -2.56 3.80
C TYR A 48 -3.90 -3.21 4.98
N ASP A 49 -4.61 -4.12 5.66
CA ASP A 49 -4.07 -5.00 6.69
C ASP A 49 -3.91 -6.42 6.10
N PRO A 50 -2.66 -6.87 5.86
CA PRO A 50 -2.41 -8.18 5.29
C PRO A 50 -2.64 -9.34 6.29
N VAL A 51 -2.66 -9.06 7.60
CA VAL A 51 -2.84 -10.09 8.64
C VAL A 51 -4.31 -10.45 8.80
N ASN A 52 -5.17 -9.42 8.86
CA ASN A 52 -6.61 -9.62 8.99
C ASN A 52 -7.35 -9.61 7.63
N GLU A 53 -6.61 -9.50 6.52
CA GLU A 53 -7.13 -9.36 5.15
C GLU A 53 -8.23 -8.30 5.04
N LYS A 54 -7.97 -7.12 5.60
CA LYS A 54 -8.96 -6.04 5.71
C LYS A 54 -8.50 -4.80 4.96
N MET A 55 -9.40 -4.21 4.17
CA MET A 55 -9.21 -2.87 3.63
C MET A 55 -9.85 -1.82 4.52
N PHE A 56 -9.19 -0.68 4.67
CA PHE A 56 -9.70 0.48 5.36
C PHE A 56 -10.15 1.53 4.36
N GLU A 57 -11.43 1.89 4.43
CA GLU A 57 -12.02 2.87 3.52
C GLU A 57 -11.52 4.29 3.84
N PRO A 58 -10.89 4.98 2.88
CA PRO A 58 -10.52 6.37 3.03
C PRO A 58 -11.73 7.30 3.08
N SER A 59 -11.56 8.49 3.65
CA SER A 59 -12.66 9.47 3.74
C SER A 59 -13.09 10.06 2.38
N HIS A 60 -12.21 10.07 1.38
CA HIS A 60 -12.47 10.58 0.04
C HIS A 60 -11.81 9.70 -1.03
N THR A 61 -12.42 9.66 -2.21
CA THR A 61 -11.89 8.94 -3.38
C THR A 61 -10.55 9.50 -3.83
N GLY A 62 -9.73 8.64 -4.41
CA GLY A 62 -8.41 8.99 -4.91
C GLY A 62 -7.62 7.73 -5.22
N PHE A 63 -6.37 7.93 -5.59
CA PHE A 63 -5.41 6.84 -5.68
C PHE A 63 -4.04 7.30 -5.24
N SER A 64 -3.22 6.33 -4.88
CA SER A 64 -1.87 6.52 -4.40
C SER A 64 -0.95 5.45 -4.97
N TYR A 65 0.28 5.86 -5.27
CA TYR A 65 1.38 4.97 -5.59
C TYR A 65 2.54 5.25 -4.66
N SER A 66 3.22 4.21 -4.23
CA SER A 66 4.52 4.33 -3.58
C SER A 66 5.57 3.60 -4.38
N PHE A 67 6.74 4.22 -4.55
CA PHE A 67 7.88 3.65 -5.24
C PHE A 67 9.10 3.65 -4.32
N THR A 68 9.78 2.51 -4.19
CA THR A 68 11.06 2.41 -3.48
C THR A 68 12.23 2.51 -4.44
N ALA A 69 13.41 2.87 -3.92
CA ALA A 69 14.66 2.88 -4.68
C ALA A 69 15.10 1.46 -5.11
N ASP A 70 14.57 0.42 -4.48
CA ASP A 70 14.92 -0.99 -4.73
C ASP A 70 14.03 -1.64 -5.80
N GLY A 71 13.16 -0.86 -6.47
CA GLY A 71 12.32 -1.35 -7.56
C GLY A 71 11.00 -2.01 -7.12
N PHE A 72 10.52 -1.72 -5.91
CA PHE A 72 9.21 -2.16 -5.44
C PHE A 72 8.18 -1.04 -5.49
N TYR A 73 6.93 -1.41 -5.80
CA TYR A 73 5.82 -0.48 -5.77
C TYR A 73 4.66 -1.02 -4.95
N GLU A 74 3.84 -0.11 -4.47
CA GLU A 74 2.52 -0.39 -3.94
C GLU A 74 1.52 0.60 -4.54
N GLU A 75 0.29 0.15 -4.80
CA GLU A 75 -0.81 1.00 -5.21
C GLU A 75 -2.01 0.84 -4.28
N ALA A 76 -2.73 1.94 -4.09
CA ALA A 76 -3.97 2.00 -3.35
C ALA A 76 -4.98 2.83 -4.15
N TYR A 77 -6.14 2.26 -4.43
CA TYR A 77 -7.18 2.86 -5.25
C TYR A 77 -8.49 2.87 -4.48
N TYR A 78 -9.14 4.02 -4.39
CA TYR A 78 -10.52 4.13 -3.92
C TYR A 78 -11.32 5.01 -4.87
N ARG A 79 -12.31 4.41 -5.54
CA ARG A 79 -13.10 5.08 -6.59
C ARG A 79 -14.59 4.86 -6.35
N ALA A 80 -15.36 5.92 -6.58
CA ALA A 80 -16.81 5.82 -6.71
C ALA A 80 -17.14 5.39 -8.15
N ILE A 81 -18.10 4.48 -8.28
CA ILE A 81 -18.67 4.02 -9.55
C ILE A 81 -20.08 4.62 -9.62
N SER A 82 -20.26 5.55 -10.55
CA SER A 82 -21.54 6.21 -10.79
C SER A 82 -22.54 5.26 -11.44
N ASN A 83 -23.80 5.31 -11.00
CA ASN A 83 -24.92 4.62 -11.63
C ASN A 83 -25.89 5.66 -12.22
N PRO A 84 -25.80 6.01 -13.52
CA PRO A 84 -26.64 7.06 -14.11
C PRO A 84 -28.12 6.67 -14.19
N THR A 85 -28.44 5.37 -14.24
CA THR A 85 -29.83 4.88 -14.26
C THR A 85 -30.48 5.03 -12.89
N SER A 86 -29.73 4.80 -11.81
CA SER A 86 -30.18 4.94 -10.42
C SER A 86 -29.16 5.76 -9.61
N PRO A 87 -29.18 7.11 -9.71
CA PRO A 87 -28.20 7.98 -9.07
C PRO A 87 -28.12 7.87 -7.54
N GLN A 88 -29.21 7.44 -6.89
CA GLN A 88 -29.28 7.15 -5.46
C GLN A 88 -28.50 5.91 -5.04
N CYS A 89 -27.99 5.13 -6.00
CA CYS A 89 -27.32 3.85 -5.79
C CYS A 89 -25.90 3.83 -6.37
N PRO A 90 -24.97 4.67 -5.86
CA PRO A 90 -23.58 4.57 -6.26
C PRO A 90 -22.94 3.29 -5.70
N SER A 91 -21.92 2.79 -6.41
CA SER A 91 -21.04 1.74 -5.92
C SER A 91 -19.67 2.31 -5.57
N GLY A 92 -18.92 1.61 -4.73
CA GLY A 92 -17.55 1.94 -4.38
C GLY A 92 -16.63 0.78 -4.67
N ILE A 93 -15.42 1.06 -5.16
CA ILE A 93 -14.38 0.05 -5.37
C ILE A 93 -13.09 0.47 -4.69
N MET A 94 -12.55 -0.41 -3.86
CA MET A 94 -11.21 -0.32 -3.30
C MET A 94 -10.33 -1.39 -3.91
N GLN A 95 -9.11 -1.04 -4.32
CA GLN A 95 -8.13 -1.98 -4.87
C GLN A 95 -6.77 -1.71 -4.25
N TRP A 96 -6.09 -2.79 -3.93
CA TRP A 96 -4.74 -2.79 -3.39
C TRP A 96 -3.92 -3.84 -4.11
N GLN A 97 -2.72 -3.47 -4.56
CA GLN A 97 -1.71 -4.44 -4.98
C GLN A 97 -0.32 -3.86 -4.80
N HIS A 98 0.66 -4.75 -4.79
CA HIS A 98 2.07 -4.40 -4.68
C HIS A 98 2.92 -5.40 -5.45
N GLY A 99 4.15 -5.03 -5.75
CA GLY A 99 5.06 -5.86 -6.52
C GLY A 99 6.31 -5.12 -6.93
N THR A 100 6.83 -5.46 -8.11
CA THR A 100 8.04 -4.84 -8.66
C THR A 100 7.70 -3.91 -9.81
N TYR A 101 8.50 -2.87 -9.98
CA TYR A 101 8.40 -1.98 -11.14
C TYR A 101 9.75 -1.88 -11.85
N ALA A 102 9.68 -1.67 -13.15
CA ALA A 102 10.84 -1.43 -14.00
C ALA A 102 10.61 -0.16 -14.82
N GLN A 103 11.63 0.71 -14.84
CA GLN A 103 11.68 1.80 -15.78
C GLN A 103 12.32 1.29 -17.08
N ALA A 104 11.77 1.68 -18.22
CA ALA A 104 12.35 1.38 -19.52
C ALA A 104 13.15 2.58 -20.05
N PRO A 105 14.16 2.37 -20.92
CA PRO A 105 14.97 3.45 -21.48
C PRO A 105 14.19 4.50 -22.27
N ASN A 106 13.01 4.14 -22.80
CA ASN A 106 12.09 5.02 -23.51
C ASN A 106 11.27 5.93 -22.56
N GLY A 107 11.47 5.82 -21.23
CA GLY A 107 10.73 6.57 -20.22
C GLY A 107 9.39 5.95 -19.80
N SER A 108 9.05 4.75 -20.31
CA SER A 108 7.87 4.01 -19.85
C SER A 108 8.11 3.35 -18.49
N LEU A 109 7.03 3.06 -17.78
CA LEU A 109 7.06 2.46 -16.45
C LEU A 109 6.16 1.22 -16.46
N GLN A 110 6.74 0.06 -16.15
CA GLN A 110 6.03 -1.22 -16.10
C GLN A 110 5.92 -1.69 -14.64
N LEU A 111 4.69 -1.93 -14.18
CA LEU A 111 4.37 -2.42 -12.85
C LEU A 111 3.92 -3.89 -12.96
N THR A 112 4.53 -4.74 -12.14
CA THR A 112 4.29 -6.18 -12.11
C THR A 112 3.93 -6.60 -10.69
N PRO A 113 2.65 -6.90 -10.40
CA PRO A 113 2.21 -7.23 -9.05
C PRO A 113 2.67 -8.63 -8.62
N PHE A 114 2.75 -8.85 -7.32
CA PHE A 114 2.77 -10.20 -6.77
C PHE A 114 1.37 -10.82 -6.91
N ALA A 115 1.24 -11.75 -7.85
CA ALA A 115 -0.03 -12.28 -8.34
C ALA A 115 -1.01 -12.81 -7.27
N VAL A 116 -0.51 -13.21 -6.09
CA VAL A 116 -1.32 -13.81 -5.01
C VAL A 116 -1.79 -12.79 -3.96
N ASP A 117 -1.21 -11.59 -3.96
CA ASP A 117 -1.37 -10.64 -2.87
C ASP A 117 -2.44 -9.59 -3.15
N GLY A 118 -2.66 -9.18 -4.39
CA GLY A 118 -3.61 -8.12 -4.69
C GLY A 118 -5.03 -8.45 -4.21
N ARG A 119 -5.73 -7.41 -3.74
CA ARG A 119 -7.08 -7.49 -3.17
C ARG A 119 -7.95 -6.41 -3.79
N GLN A 120 -9.25 -6.67 -3.86
CA GLN A 120 -10.26 -5.74 -4.31
C GLN A 120 -11.52 -5.90 -3.47
N LEU A 121 -12.14 -4.80 -3.09
CA LEU A 121 -13.41 -4.74 -2.39
C LEU A 121 -14.40 -3.92 -3.22
N LEU A 122 -15.50 -4.54 -3.63
CA LEU A 122 -16.60 -3.90 -4.34
C LEU A 122 -17.80 -3.76 -3.39
N SER A 123 -18.17 -2.52 -3.08
CA SER A 123 -19.37 -2.19 -2.32
C SER A 123 -20.48 -1.75 -3.27
N THR A 124 -21.62 -2.45 -3.25
CA THR A 124 -22.80 -2.11 -4.04
C THR A 124 -24.05 -2.19 -3.14
N PRO A 125 -24.33 -1.14 -2.35
CA PRO A 125 -25.29 -1.19 -1.25
C PRO A 125 -26.73 -1.43 -1.70
N CYS A 126 -27.08 -1.09 -2.95
CA CYS A 126 -28.42 -1.33 -3.48
C CYS A 126 -28.66 -2.77 -3.97
N SER A 127 -27.60 -3.54 -4.24
CA SER A 127 -27.71 -4.93 -4.69
C SER A 127 -27.38 -5.92 -3.59
N TYR A 128 -26.49 -5.56 -2.67
CA TYR A 128 -25.98 -6.45 -1.63
C TYR A 128 -25.87 -5.70 -0.30
N GLN A 129 -26.17 -6.40 0.80
CA GLN A 129 -25.97 -5.87 2.15
C GLN A 129 -24.49 -5.80 2.56
N ASN A 130 -23.66 -6.67 1.99
CA ASN A 130 -22.25 -6.78 2.29
C ASN A 130 -21.41 -6.48 1.04
N ALA A 131 -20.20 -5.96 1.25
CA ALA A 131 -19.24 -5.78 0.17
C ALA A 131 -18.65 -7.13 -0.29
N ILE A 132 -18.31 -7.20 -1.57
CA ILE A 132 -17.70 -8.37 -2.20
C ILE A 132 -16.18 -8.19 -2.18
N TYR A 133 -15.49 -9.12 -1.54
CA TYR A 133 -14.03 -9.13 -1.42
C TYR A 133 -13.42 -10.20 -2.32
N THR A 134 -12.56 -9.81 -3.26
CA THR A 134 -11.94 -10.69 -4.24
C THR A 134 -10.44 -10.45 -4.36
N ARG A 135 -9.73 -11.41 -4.95
CA ARG A 135 -8.33 -11.22 -5.35
C ARG A 135 -8.24 -10.30 -6.56
N TYR A 136 -7.13 -9.58 -6.66
CA TYR A 136 -6.83 -8.66 -7.75
C TYR A 136 -5.41 -8.91 -8.25
N ASN A 137 -5.23 -8.87 -9.57
CA ASN A 137 -3.94 -9.05 -10.21
C ASN A 137 -3.99 -8.42 -11.60
N GLN A 138 -3.50 -7.18 -11.69
CA GLN A 138 -3.43 -6.44 -12.96
C GLN A 138 -2.04 -5.82 -13.08
N SER A 139 -1.29 -6.21 -14.10
CA SER A 139 -0.06 -5.50 -14.46
C SER A 139 -0.41 -4.18 -15.12
N GLU A 140 0.29 -3.11 -14.74
CA GLU A 140 0.06 -1.77 -15.27
C GLU A 140 1.25 -1.32 -16.11
N HIS A 141 0.96 -0.67 -17.24
CA HIS A 141 1.96 -0.07 -18.11
C HIS A 141 1.64 1.41 -18.31
N PHE A 142 2.55 2.27 -17.88
CA PHE A 142 2.52 3.69 -18.17
C PHE A 142 3.42 4.00 -19.34
N MET A 143 2.86 4.61 -20.39
CA MET A 143 3.61 4.98 -21.59
C MET A 143 4.76 5.92 -21.27
N ARG A 144 4.54 6.85 -20.33
CA ARG A 144 5.54 7.79 -19.84
C ARG A 144 5.13 8.30 -18.46
N TYR A 145 6.09 8.87 -17.74
CA TYR A 145 5.83 9.62 -16.52
C TYR A 145 6.68 10.90 -16.47
N THR A 146 6.24 11.89 -15.71
CA THR A 146 7.01 13.12 -15.49
C THR A 146 6.94 13.52 -14.02
N VAL A 147 8.10 13.81 -13.43
CA VAL A 147 8.22 14.36 -12.08
C VAL A 147 8.78 15.77 -12.18
N TYR A 148 8.10 16.74 -11.58
CA TYR A 148 8.53 18.13 -11.55
C TYR A 148 7.93 18.86 -10.35
N THR A 149 8.51 19.98 -9.95
CA THR A 149 7.90 20.87 -8.96
C THR A 149 6.78 21.68 -9.61
N ASP A 150 5.56 21.56 -9.10
CA ASP A 150 4.42 22.33 -9.59
C ASP A 150 4.67 23.84 -9.37
N PRO A 151 4.67 24.68 -10.43
CA PRO A 151 4.92 26.12 -10.29
C PRO A 151 3.85 26.84 -9.47
N TYR A 152 2.63 26.29 -9.35
CA TYR A 152 1.55 26.92 -8.60
C TYR A 152 1.64 26.58 -7.10
N HIS A 153 1.74 25.30 -6.74
CA HIS A 153 1.76 24.86 -5.34
C HIS A 153 3.18 24.76 -4.74
N ASN A 154 4.25 24.82 -5.55
CA ASN A 154 5.63 24.58 -5.15
C ASN A 154 5.87 23.22 -4.47
N VAL A 155 5.09 22.21 -4.86
CA VAL A 155 5.18 20.82 -4.35
C VAL A 155 5.56 19.90 -5.50
N LEU A 156 6.33 18.84 -5.23
CA LEU A 156 6.63 17.81 -6.22
C LEU A 156 5.33 17.15 -6.71
N ARG A 157 5.19 17.10 -8.03
CA ARG A 157 4.07 16.52 -8.75
C ARG A 157 4.55 15.39 -9.65
N LEU A 158 3.79 14.31 -9.64
CA LEU A 158 3.93 13.16 -10.52
C LEU A 158 2.72 13.11 -11.46
N ASP A 159 2.99 13.19 -12.76
CA ASP A 159 2.01 12.92 -13.80
C ASP A 159 2.35 11.58 -14.47
N LEU A 160 1.40 10.64 -14.39
CA LEU A 160 1.46 9.35 -15.07
C LEU A 160 0.59 9.37 -16.33
N TYR A 161 1.01 8.65 -17.36
CA TYR A 161 0.26 8.54 -18.62
C TYR A 161 -0.02 7.08 -18.89
N ARG A 162 -1.29 6.75 -19.13
CA ARG A 162 -1.75 5.39 -19.42
C ARG A 162 -1.11 4.84 -20.70
N PHE A 163 -1.37 3.57 -20.99
CA PHE A 163 -0.88 2.91 -22.20
C PHE A 163 -1.31 3.61 -23.51
N ASP A 164 -2.44 4.32 -23.51
CA ASP A 164 -2.97 5.08 -24.65
C ASP A 164 -2.44 6.53 -24.72
N GLY A 165 -1.55 6.90 -23.80
CA GLY A 165 -1.02 8.26 -23.68
C GLY A 165 -1.95 9.25 -22.98
N SER A 166 -3.14 8.83 -22.55
CA SER A 166 -4.03 9.68 -21.77
C SER A 166 -3.45 9.96 -20.37
N PRO A 167 -3.51 11.21 -19.88
CA PRO A 167 -3.00 11.53 -18.55
C PRO A 167 -3.90 10.93 -17.47
N LEU A 168 -3.29 10.40 -16.40
CA LEU A 168 -3.98 10.14 -15.14
C LEU A 168 -4.14 11.43 -14.34
N ASN A 169 -4.98 11.36 -13.30
CA ASN A 169 -5.10 12.48 -12.37
C ASN A 169 -3.73 12.78 -11.75
N PRO A 170 -3.35 14.05 -11.64
CA PRO A 170 -2.07 14.44 -11.08
C PRO A 170 -1.96 14.01 -9.62
N MET A 171 -0.77 13.58 -9.25
CA MET A 171 -0.45 13.21 -7.87
C MET A 171 0.64 14.12 -7.32
N TYR A 172 0.62 14.31 -6.01
CA TYR A 172 1.60 15.10 -5.29
C TYR A 172 2.31 14.22 -4.28
N ILE A 173 3.57 14.56 -3.98
CA ILE A 173 4.33 13.84 -2.97
C ILE A 173 3.63 13.97 -1.61
N ALA A 174 3.38 12.85 -0.96
CA ALA A 174 2.79 12.74 0.38
C ALA A 174 3.84 12.33 1.42
N TYR A 175 4.69 11.35 1.08
CA TYR A 175 5.74 10.86 1.97
C TYR A 175 7.07 10.64 1.24
N SER A 176 8.17 11.02 1.89
CA SER A 176 9.54 10.73 1.49
C SER A 176 10.36 10.55 2.78
N PRO A 177 10.69 9.31 3.21
CA PRO A 177 10.67 8.03 2.47
C PRO A 177 9.27 7.48 2.14
N PRO A 178 9.15 6.55 1.18
CA PRO A 178 7.86 5.96 0.79
C PRO A 178 7.24 5.12 1.93
N GLN A 179 5.92 5.24 2.08
CA GLN A 179 5.10 4.47 3.01
C GLN A 179 4.36 3.35 2.25
N MET A 180 4.76 2.10 2.47
CA MET A 180 4.12 0.91 1.91
C MET A 180 4.28 -0.30 2.85
N LEU A 181 3.54 -1.38 2.58
CA LEU A 181 3.68 -2.66 3.25
C LEU A 181 5.02 -3.34 2.87
N PRO A 182 5.43 -4.40 3.60
CA PRO A 182 6.69 -5.09 3.32
C PRO A 182 6.79 -5.60 1.88
N THR A 183 7.95 -5.38 1.25
CA THR A 183 8.25 -5.68 -0.16
C THR A 183 8.54 -7.17 -0.41
N GLN A 184 7.64 -8.04 0.06
CA GLN A 184 7.72 -9.50 -0.07
C GLN A 184 6.32 -10.06 -0.26
N THR A 185 6.20 -11.26 -0.82
CA THR A 185 4.91 -11.94 -0.89
C THR A 185 4.29 -12.10 0.50
N LEU A 186 3.09 -11.55 0.72
CA LEU A 186 2.42 -11.51 2.02
C LEU A 186 1.56 -12.76 2.25
N ASN A 187 0.86 -13.24 1.21
CA ASN A 187 -0.08 -14.36 1.29
C ASN A 187 0.27 -15.48 0.29
N PRO A 188 1.34 -16.25 0.53
CA PRO A 188 1.77 -17.32 -0.38
C PRO A 188 0.74 -18.45 -0.44
N THR A 189 0.23 -18.75 -1.63
CA THR A 189 -0.56 -19.97 -1.90
C THR A 189 0.33 -21.11 -2.37
N SER A 190 -0.05 -22.36 -2.10
CA SER A 190 0.71 -23.57 -2.45
C SER A 190 1.13 -23.66 -3.93
N ALA A 191 0.38 -23.02 -4.85
CA ALA A 191 0.70 -22.94 -6.27
C ALA A 191 1.83 -21.95 -6.63
N ALA A 192 2.16 -21.00 -5.75
CA ALA A 192 3.23 -20.01 -5.94
C ALA A 192 4.57 -20.45 -5.33
N ALA A 193 4.59 -21.55 -4.56
CA ALA A 193 5.80 -22.09 -3.93
C ALA A 193 6.73 -22.83 -4.91
N THR A 194 6.36 -22.97 -6.19
CA THR A 194 7.15 -23.62 -7.24
C THR A 194 8.14 -22.69 -7.93
N GLY A 195 8.06 -21.38 -7.69
CA GLY A 195 8.98 -20.37 -8.21
C GLY A 195 10.11 -20.03 -7.24
N GLY A 196 11.10 -20.92 -7.08
CA GLY A 196 12.48 -20.50 -6.80
C GLY A 196 12.85 -19.88 -5.44
N ALA A 197 12.08 -20.03 -4.36
CA ALA A 197 12.55 -19.70 -3.02
C ALA A 197 12.64 -20.95 -2.14
N LYS A 198 13.81 -21.61 -2.17
CA LYS A 198 14.17 -22.57 -1.12
C LYS A 198 14.18 -21.82 0.22
N ALA A 199 13.21 -22.12 1.08
CA ALA A 199 13.22 -21.69 2.47
C ALA A 199 14.38 -22.38 3.20
N THR A 200 15.58 -21.81 3.09
CA THR A 200 16.73 -22.16 3.92
C THR A 200 16.95 -21.06 4.93
N GLY A 201 16.80 -21.40 6.21
CA GLY A 201 17.35 -20.62 7.31
C GLY A 201 16.31 -20.19 8.33
N LYS A 202 16.24 -20.94 9.44
CA LYS A 202 15.79 -20.41 10.72
C LYS A 202 16.61 -19.15 11.05
N SER A 203 16.05 -17.96 10.89
CA SER A 203 16.58 -16.75 11.52
C SER A 203 15.60 -16.27 12.57
N ARG A 204 15.89 -16.62 13.83
CA ARG A 204 15.45 -15.85 14.98
C ARG A 204 16.20 -14.51 14.90
N SER A 205 15.50 -13.42 14.61
CA SER A 205 15.99 -12.08 14.92
C SER A 205 14.84 -11.11 15.20
N LYS A 206 14.80 -10.68 16.45
CA LYS A 206 14.28 -9.42 17.01
C LYS A 206 12.87 -8.98 16.60
N ARG A 207 11.91 -9.55 17.33
CA ARG A 207 10.67 -8.86 17.72
C ARG A 207 11.04 -7.67 18.62
N GLY A 208 11.17 -6.50 18.04
CA GLY A 208 11.35 -5.25 18.76
C GLY A 208 11.57 -4.11 17.76
N VAL A 209 10.75 -3.06 17.86
CA VAL A 209 10.81 -1.76 17.16
C VAL A 209 9.63 -1.42 16.21
N PHE A 210 8.67 -2.32 15.97
CA PHE A 210 7.37 -1.95 15.35
C PHE A 210 6.13 -2.29 16.20
N ALA A 211 6.28 -2.29 17.53
CA ALA A 211 5.16 -2.33 18.47
C ALA A 211 4.82 -0.93 18.99
N ALA A 212 4.70 0.03 18.07
CA ALA A 212 4.34 1.40 18.40
C ALA A 212 3.31 1.95 17.41
N TYR A 213 2.30 1.15 17.06
CA TYR A 213 0.92 1.61 16.81
C TYR A 213 -0.08 0.45 16.75
N ASP A 214 0.16 -0.62 17.53
CA ASP A 214 -0.85 -1.66 17.77
C ASP A 214 -0.94 -1.89 19.28
N GLY A 215 -1.88 -1.16 19.90
CA GLY A 215 -2.39 -1.54 21.20
C GLY A 215 -3.57 -2.49 21.01
N PRO A 216 -3.46 -3.79 21.33
CA PRO A 216 -4.64 -4.62 21.46
C PRO A 216 -5.44 -4.12 22.68
N MET A 217 -6.68 -3.68 22.47
CA MET A 217 -7.63 -3.48 23.58
C MET A 217 -8.13 -4.84 24.08
N ASN A 218 -7.22 -5.61 24.66
CA ASN A 218 -7.57 -6.74 25.52
C ASN A 218 -6.48 -6.90 26.59
N LYS A 219 -6.53 -6.03 27.60
CA LYS A 219 -5.72 -6.20 28.82
C LYS A 219 -6.54 -7.00 29.83
N LYS A 220 -6.25 -8.30 29.95
CA LYS A 220 -6.37 -8.98 31.26
C LYS A 220 -5.23 -8.47 32.14
N VAL A 221 -5.51 -7.44 32.94
CA VAL A 221 -4.61 -6.99 34.00
C VAL A 221 -4.79 -7.93 35.19
N VAL A 222 -3.87 -8.88 35.35
CA VAL A 222 -3.61 -9.50 36.65
C VAL A 222 -2.78 -8.51 37.44
N GLY A 223 -3.47 -7.79 38.31
CA GLY A 223 -2.95 -6.74 39.17
C GLY A 223 -4.14 -6.08 39.82
N LYS A 224 -4.63 -6.67 40.91
CA LYS A 224 -5.69 -6.13 41.76
C LYS A 224 -5.30 -4.69 42.14
N ARG A 225 -5.93 -3.70 41.52
CA ARG A 225 -6.05 -2.36 42.11
C ARG A 225 -7.27 -2.43 43.01
N ASP A 226 -7.04 -2.73 44.28
CA ASP A 226 -8.04 -2.44 45.30
C ASP A 226 -8.25 -0.92 45.31
N GLY A 227 -9.50 -0.50 45.09
CA GLY A 227 -9.89 0.92 45.08
C GLY A 227 -10.45 1.43 43.75
N ALA A 228 -11.30 0.68 43.06
CA ALA A 228 -12.23 1.30 42.12
C ALA A 228 -13.17 2.20 42.93
N ILE A 229 -13.06 3.52 42.73
CA ILE A 229 -13.91 4.51 43.37
C ILE A 229 -15.36 4.16 43.02
N ASN A 230 -16.15 3.85 44.05
CA ASN A 230 -17.51 3.39 43.90
C ASN A 230 -18.37 4.56 43.40
N ALA A 231 -18.77 4.51 42.13
CA ALA A 231 -19.42 5.62 41.42
C ALA A 231 -20.68 6.12 42.15
N ASP A 232 -21.44 5.21 42.79
CA ASP A 232 -22.60 5.57 43.60
C ASP A 232 -22.22 6.43 44.80
N LYS A 233 -21.13 6.11 45.50
CA LYS A 233 -20.69 6.90 46.65
C LYS A 233 -20.24 8.31 46.21
N TRP A 234 -19.61 8.41 45.05
CA TRP A 234 -19.15 9.70 44.51
C TRP A 234 -20.30 10.56 44.00
N TRP A 235 -21.33 9.93 43.42
CA TRP A 235 -22.57 10.59 43.03
C TRP A 235 -23.31 11.16 44.24
N TRP A 236 -23.44 10.39 45.33
CA TRP A 236 -24.07 10.85 46.57
C TRP A 236 -23.31 11.98 47.27
N VAL A 237 -21.98 12.03 47.15
CA VAL A 237 -21.18 13.17 47.62
C VAL A 237 -21.53 14.45 46.83
N GLY A 238 -21.71 14.35 45.51
CA GLY A 238 -22.14 15.47 44.68
C GLY A 238 -23.52 16.01 45.06
N VAL A 239 -24.48 15.12 45.35
CA VAL A 239 -25.81 15.50 45.87
C VAL A 239 -25.70 16.22 47.22
N GLY A 240 -24.85 15.72 48.12
CA GLY A 240 -24.60 16.36 49.43
C GLY A 240 -24.01 17.77 49.32
N MET A 241 -23.00 17.97 48.47
CA MET A 241 -22.41 19.30 48.27
C MET A 241 -23.39 20.30 47.65
N THR A 242 -24.26 19.82 46.75
CA THR A 242 -25.29 20.66 46.12
C THR A 242 -26.37 21.07 47.14
N ALA A 243 -26.79 20.15 48.01
CA ALA A 243 -27.75 20.44 49.06
C ALA A 243 -27.19 21.42 50.11
N ILE A 244 -25.92 21.25 50.53
CA ILE A 244 -25.26 22.17 51.47
C ILE A 244 -25.08 23.56 50.85
N GLY A 245 -24.69 23.64 49.56
CA GLY A 245 -24.62 24.91 48.84
C GLY A 245 -25.99 25.59 48.71
N GLY A 246 -27.05 24.82 48.48
CA GLY A 246 -28.43 25.32 48.43
C GLY A 246 -28.90 25.86 49.78
N VAL A 247 -28.63 25.18 50.89
CA VAL A 247 -28.96 25.67 52.24
C VAL A 247 -28.11 26.88 52.60
N GLY A 248 -26.83 26.89 52.23
CA GLY A 248 -25.94 28.05 52.42
C GLY A 248 -26.41 29.30 51.68
N TYR A 249 -27.05 29.15 50.52
CA TYR A 249 -27.66 30.24 49.74
C TYR A 249 -28.96 30.78 50.35
N PHE A 250 -29.65 30.01 51.20
CA PHE A 250 -30.89 30.43 51.84
C PHE A 250 -30.70 30.92 53.28
N CYS A 251 -29.57 30.60 53.92
CA CYS A 251 -29.25 31.00 55.29
C CYS A 251 -28.30 32.22 55.37
N PHE A 252 -27.88 32.77 54.23
CA PHE A 252 -27.15 34.04 54.05
C PHE A 252 -27.66 34.74 52.80
#